data_AF-A0A3D4Z1L1-F1
#
_entry.id   AF-A0A3D4Z1L1-F1
#
_cell.length_a   1.000
_cell.length_b   1.000
_cell.length_c   1.000
_cell.angle_alpha   90.00
_cell.angle_beta   90.00
_cell.angle_gamma   90.00
#
_symmetry.space_group_name_H-M   'P 1'
#
loop_
_entity.id
_entity.type
_entity.pdbx_description
1 polymer ?
#
loop_
_entity_poly.entity_id
_entity_poly.type
_entity_poly.pdbx_seq_one_letter_code
_entity_poly.pdbx_strand_id
1 'polypeptide(L)'
;MAKMGFAKQEIKGLLLSFWRFFWKTMLISGVVFAVWLAIHIWTSAPAPGAYQQPESILAYIRDGLILFGFSLFYVWPLGILGGLIGVCWRLFGAWTLFPVLVFPLVLWGLFGISGDFLSRQGLDIFEALRLAYQTHGMPELREAASGARIAHAGGPAAVILLIILLPPLLMDSLRLILDPGVLRQLAEFSLSLALIGFIGLLVSALISSIPLLRAFWKRLKARREAYRHAPIFHEKPTSLDEK
;
A
#
# COMPACT_ATOMS: atom_id res chain seq x y z
N MET A 1 -14.86 23.56 -34.93
CA MET A 1 -15.65 22.67 -34.05
C MET A 1 -15.12 21.24 -33.92
N ALA A 2 -14.41 20.64 -34.89
CA ALA A 2 -13.91 19.26 -34.81
C ALA A 2 -12.92 18.95 -33.64
N LYS A 3 -12.19 19.96 -33.13
CA LYS A 3 -11.22 19.77 -32.02
C LYS A 3 -11.87 19.47 -30.67
N MET A 4 -13.07 20.00 -30.38
CA MET A 4 -13.78 19.73 -29.13
C MET A 4 -14.34 18.30 -29.07
N GLY A 5 -14.71 17.71 -30.21
CA GLY A 5 -15.20 16.33 -30.28
C GLY A 5 -14.12 15.30 -29.87
N PHE A 6 -12.91 15.47 -30.39
CA PHE A 6 -11.78 14.58 -30.07
C PHE A 6 -11.39 14.63 -28.58
N ALA A 7 -11.29 15.84 -28.00
CA ALA A 7 -10.94 15.99 -26.59
C ALA A 7 -11.97 15.31 -25.66
N LYS A 8 -13.27 15.50 -25.92
CA LYS A 8 -14.35 14.86 -25.16
C LYS A 8 -14.30 13.32 -25.27
N GLN A 9 -14.00 12.80 -26.46
CA GLN A 9 -13.86 11.36 -26.70
C GLN A 9 -12.62 10.77 -26.01
N GLU A 10 -11.50 11.48 -25.95
CA GLU A 10 -10.33 11.01 -25.21
C GLU A 10 -10.58 11.00 -23.70
N ILE A 11 -11.20 12.04 -23.13
CA ILE A 11 -11.58 12.07 -21.70
C ILE A 11 -12.52 10.90 -21.38
N LYS A 12 -13.55 10.68 -22.20
CA LYS A 12 -14.48 9.54 -22.04
C LYS A 12 -13.73 8.20 -22.12
N GLY A 13 -12.77 8.08 -23.05
CA GLY A 13 -11.96 6.88 -23.20
C GLY A 13 -11.02 6.62 -22.02
N LEU A 14 -10.46 7.67 -21.42
CA LEU A 14 -9.63 7.58 -20.21
C LEU A 14 -10.48 7.17 -19.00
N LEU A 15 -11.64 7.81 -18.79
CA LEU A 15 -12.58 7.46 -17.74
C LEU A 15 -13.08 6.02 -17.87
N LEU A 16 -13.42 5.57 -19.08
CA LEU A 16 -13.85 4.19 -19.31
C LEU A 16 -12.72 3.20 -19.01
N SER A 17 -11.48 3.52 -19.38
CA SER A 17 -10.32 2.69 -19.05
C SER A 17 -10.13 2.63 -17.53
N PHE A 18 -10.19 3.77 -16.85
CA PHE A 18 -10.11 3.84 -15.38
C PHE A 18 -11.16 2.95 -14.73
N TRP A 19 -12.45 3.18 -15.01
CA TRP A 19 -13.54 2.44 -14.37
C TRP A 19 -13.49 0.95 -14.69
N ARG A 20 -13.16 0.57 -15.92
CA ARG A 20 -13.06 -0.85 -16.31
C ARG A 20 -11.98 -1.58 -15.51
N PHE A 21 -10.81 -0.97 -15.32
CA PHE A 21 -9.75 -1.59 -14.53
C PHE A 21 -10.00 -1.46 -13.02
N PHE A 22 -10.54 -0.34 -12.56
CA PHE A 22 -10.94 -0.14 -11.16
C PHE A 22 -11.87 -1.25 -10.67
N TRP A 23 -12.98 -1.50 -11.37
CA TRP A 23 -13.94 -2.52 -10.99
C TRP A 23 -13.36 -3.94 -11.08
N LYS A 24 -12.55 -4.22 -12.10
CA LYS A 24 -11.87 -5.51 -12.22
C LYS A 24 -10.91 -5.76 -11.06
N THR A 25 -10.08 -4.78 -10.73
CA THR A 25 -9.15 -4.91 -9.62
C THR A 25 -9.92 -5.04 -8.31
N MET A 26 -10.88 -4.15 -8.03
CA MET A 26 -11.75 -4.23 -6.85
C MET A 26 -12.41 -5.60 -6.68
N LEU A 27 -12.99 -6.16 -7.75
CA LEU A 27 -13.65 -7.46 -7.69
C LEU A 27 -12.64 -8.58 -7.39
N ILE A 28 -11.50 -8.61 -8.08
CA ILE A 28 -10.47 -9.64 -7.87
C ILE A 28 -9.92 -9.57 -6.45
N SER A 29 -9.46 -8.40 -6.01
CA SER A 29 -8.90 -8.25 -4.65
C SER A 29 -9.96 -8.40 -3.56
N GLY A 30 -11.22 -8.02 -3.83
CA GLY A 30 -12.34 -8.24 -2.91
C GLY A 30 -12.62 -9.73 -2.70
N VAL A 31 -12.65 -10.51 -3.79
CA VAL A 31 -12.80 -11.96 -3.71
C VAL A 31 -11.62 -12.61 -2.99
N VAL A 32 -10.38 -12.23 -3.34
CA VAL A 32 -9.18 -12.76 -2.66
C VAL A 32 -9.19 -12.42 -1.17
N PHE A 33 -9.53 -11.19 -0.81
CA PHE A 33 -9.62 -10.77 0.59
C PHE A 33 -10.73 -11.51 1.34
N ALA A 34 -11.91 -11.70 0.73
CA ALA A 34 -13.00 -12.45 1.33
C ALA A 34 -12.63 -13.93 1.56
N VAL A 35 -11.96 -14.57 0.58
CA VAL A 35 -11.45 -15.93 0.72
C VAL A 35 -10.41 -16.01 1.84
N TRP A 36 -9.45 -15.08 1.87
CA TRP A 36 -8.44 -15.01 2.91
C TRP A 36 -9.06 -14.84 4.31
N LEU A 37 -10.05 -13.96 4.44
CA LEU A 37 -10.73 -13.69 5.70
C LEU A 37 -11.58 -14.88 6.16
N ALA A 38 -12.25 -15.59 5.23
CA ALA A 38 -12.96 -16.82 5.53
C ALA A 38 -12.03 -17.93 6.04
N ILE A 39 -10.86 -18.10 5.41
CA ILE A 39 -9.83 -19.03 5.89
C ILE A 39 -9.35 -18.61 7.28
N HIS A 40 -9.06 -17.33 7.46
CA HIS A 40 -8.52 -16.83 8.73
C HIS A 40 -9.52 -16.97 9.88
N ILE A 41 -10.81 -16.73 9.64
CA ILE A 41 -11.88 -16.96 10.62
C ILE A 41 -11.99 -18.46 10.95
N TRP A 42 -11.84 -19.34 9.95
CA TRP A 42 -11.97 -20.78 10.17
C TRP A 42 -10.76 -21.39 10.91
N THR A 43 -9.56 -20.88 10.68
CA THR A 43 -8.33 -21.41 11.29
C THR A 43 -7.96 -20.76 12.62
N SER A 44 -8.47 -19.57 12.93
CA SER A 44 -8.20 -18.90 14.19
C SER A 44 -9.05 -19.49 15.31
N ALA A 45 -8.42 -19.97 16.37
CA ALA A 45 -9.13 -20.43 17.56
C ALA A 45 -10.01 -19.29 18.09
N PRO A 46 -11.33 -19.50 18.30
CA PRO A 46 -12.19 -18.46 18.80
C PRO A 46 -11.68 -18.00 20.17
N ALA A 47 -11.49 -16.69 20.33
CA ALA A 47 -11.13 -16.12 21.61
C ALA A 47 -12.17 -16.52 22.67
N PRO A 48 -11.75 -16.85 23.91
CA PRO A 48 -12.68 -17.24 24.97
C PRO A 48 -13.67 -16.10 25.22
N GLY A 49 -14.93 -16.31 24.84
CA GLY A 49 -16.03 -15.34 24.94
C GLY A 49 -16.52 -14.71 23.62
N ALA A 50 -15.92 -15.02 22.47
CA ALA A 50 -16.16 -14.26 21.23
C ALA A 50 -17.29 -14.77 20.29
N TYR A 51 -17.98 -15.87 20.60
CA TYR A 51 -19.12 -16.33 19.78
C TYR A 51 -20.37 -16.54 20.63
N GLN A 52 -21.14 -15.46 20.83
CA GLN A 52 -22.59 -15.64 20.88
C GLN A 52 -23.01 -15.96 19.45
N GLN A 53 -23.51 -17.18 19.22
CA GLN A 53 -24.07 -17.54 17.92
C GLN A 53 -25.10 -16.46 17.54
N PRO A 54 -25.11 -15.96 16.29
CA PRO A 54 -26.11 -14.99 15.89
C PRO A 54 -27.48 -15.69 15.96
N GLU A 55 -28.24 -15.46 17.04
CA GLU A 55 -29.53 -16.14 17.27
C GLU A 55 -30.61 -15.75 16.24
N SER A 56 -30.31 -14.81 15.34
CA SER A 56 -31.22 -14.36 14.30
C SER A 56 -30.53 -14.23 12.93
N ILE A 57 -31.27 -14.55 11.87
CA ILE A 57 -30.87 -14.36 10.47
C ILE A 57 -30.47 -12.89 10.21
N LEU A 58 -31.09 -11.94 10.92
CA LEU A 58 -30.76 -10.52 10.86
C LEU A 58 -29.33 -10.21 11.32
N ALA A 59 -28.82 -10.91 12.33
CA ALA A 59 -27.45 -10.73 12.81
C ALA A 59 -26.42 -11.27 11.80
N TYR A 60 -26.71 -12.41 11.15
CA TYR A 60 -25.89 -12.91 10.04
C TYR A 60 -25.85 -11.94 8.86
N ILE A 61 -26.99 -11.35 8.49
CA ILE A 61 -27.06 -10.36 7.41
C ILE A 61 -26.25 -9.11 7.80
N ARG A 62 -26.42 -8.60 9.03
CA ARG A 62 -25.69 -7.43 9.53
C ARG A 62 -24.18 -7.64 9.50
N ASP A 63 -23.70 -8.75 10.07
CA ASP A 63 -22.28 -9.02 10.17
C ASP A 63 -21.68 -9.30 8.78
N GLY A 64 -22.43 -9.95 7.88
CA GLY A 64 -22.07 -10.09 6.47
C GLY A 64 -21.95 -8.74 5.73
N LEU A 65 -22.87 -7.80 6.00
CA LEU A 65 -22.84 -6.45 5.41
C LEU A 65 -21.67 -5.61 5.92
N ILE A 66 -21.37 -5.70 7.22
CA ILE A 66 -20.20 -5.03 7.84
C ILE A 66 -18.92 -5.58 7.23
N LEU A 67 -18.79 -6.90 7.13
CA LEU A 67 -17.61 -7.59 6.61
C LEU A 67 -17.42 -7.30 5.10
N PHE A 68 -18.51 -7.25 4.34
CA PHE A 68 -18.50 -6.80 2.94
C PHE A 68 -18.09 -5.32 2.82
N GLY A 69 -18.66 -4.43 3.64
CA GLY A 69 -18.31 -3.00 3.65
C GLY A 69 -16.85 -2.76 4.01
N PHE A 70 -16.33 -3.44 5.03
CA PHE A 70 -14.92 -3.42 5.40
C PHE A 70 -14.05 -3.94 4.26
N SER A 71 -14.40 -5.08 3.64
CA SER A 71 -13.63 -5.62 2.52
C SER A 71 -13.53 -4.63 1.35
N LEU A 72 -14.62 -3.94 0.99
CA LEU A 72 -14.62 -2.92 -0.06
C LEU A 72 -13.76 -1.71 0.30
N PHE A 73 -13.81 -1.25 1.55
CA PHE A 73 -13.02 -0.11 2.00
C PHE A 73 -11.51 -0.40 1.97
N TYR A 74 -11.09 -1.60 2.40
CA TYR A 74 -9.69 -1.99 2.38
C TYR A 74 -9.16 -2.28 0.97
N VAL A 75 -10.05 -2.69 0.06
CA VAL A 75 -9.70 -3.03 -1.32
C VAL A 75 -9.77 -1.82 -2.26
N TRP A 76 -10.51 -0.77 -1.89
CA TRP A 76 -10.63 0.47 -2.65
C TRP A 76 -9.28 1.06 -3.13
N PRO A 77 -8.22 1.16 -2.31
CA PRO A 77 -6.92 1.69 -2.76
C PRO A 77 -6.31 0.86 -3.89
N LEU A 78 -6.46 -0.47 -3.82
CA LEU A 78 -6.03 -1.38 -4.90
C LEU A 78 -6.84 -1.14 -6.17
N GLY A 79 -8.15 -0.91 -6.03
CA GLY A 79 -9.03 -0.49 -7.11
C GLY A 79 -8.54 0.78 -7.81
N ILE A 80 -8.22 1.84 -7.04
CA ILE A 80 -7.67 3.08 -7.60
C ILE A 80 -6.38 2.80 -8.37
N LEU A 81 -5.44 2.05 -7.77
CA LEU A 81 -4.17 1.70 -8.40
C LEU A 81 -4.40 0.95 -9.73
N GLY A 82 -5.30 -0.02 -9.74
CA GLY A 82 -5.71 -0.73 -10.95
C GLY A 82 -6.27 0.21 -12.03
N GLY A 83 -7.16 1.13 -11.63
CA GLY A 83 -7.72 2.15 -12.51
C GLY A 83 -6.65 3.05 -13.12
N LEU A 84 -5.70 3.55 -12.31
CA LEU A 84 -4.59 4.37 -12.76
C LEU A 84 -3.66 3.62 -13.73
N ILE A 85 -3.34 2.35 -13.43
CA ILE A 85 -2.59 1.49 -14.34
C ILE A 85 -3.35 1.34 -15.67
N GLY A 86 -4.67 1.16 -15.62
CA GLY A 86 -5.52 1.09 -16.81
C GLY A 86 -5.49 2.37 -17.66
N VAL A 87 -5.44 3.54 -17.04
CA VAL A 87 -5.25 4.83 -17.72
C VAL A 87 -3.88 4.91 -18.36
N CYS A 88 -2.82 4.62 -17.59
CA CYS A 88 -1.46 4.59 -18.08
C CYS A 88 -1.31 3.61 -19.26
N TRP A 89 -1.90 2.41 -19.18
CA TRP A 89 -1.81 1.39 -20.24
C TRP A 89 -2.49 1.84 -21.52
N ARG A 90 -3.60 2.58 -21.42
CA ARG A 90 -4.24 3.21 -22.58
C ARG A 90 -3.34 4.29 -23.20
N LEU A 91 -2.73 5.12 -22.37
CA LEU A 91 -1.87 6.23 -22.80
C LEU A 91 -0.56 5.74 -23.44
N PHE A 92 0.18 4.88 -22.74
CA PHE A 92 1.56 4.50 -23.07
C PHE A 92 1.68 3.06 -23.59
N GLY A 93 0.73 2.17 -23.30
CA GLY A 93 0.79 0.75 -23.71
C GLY A 93 1.75 -0.05 -22.87
N ALA A 94 2.43 -1.03 -23.47
CA ALA A 94 3.44 -1.85 -22.79
C ALA A 94 4.57 -1.01 -22.16
N TRP A 95 4.79 0.22 -22.65
CA TRP A 95 5.75 1.16 -22.08
C TRP A 95 5.42 1.58 -20.65
N THR A 96 4.21 1.36 -20.14
CA THR A 96 3.92 1.54 -18.71
C THR A 96 4.71 0.60 -17.80
N LEU A 97 5.17 -0.55 -18.31
CA LEU A 97 5.98 -1.48 -17.54
C LEU A 97 7.41 -0.97 -17.38
N PHE A 98 7.86 -0.06 -18.25
CA PHE A 98 9.21 0.49 -18.20
C PHE A 98 9.53 1.17 -16.86
N PRO A 99 8.76 2.16 -16.37
CA PRO A 99 9.02 2.74 -15.04
C PRO A 99 8.86 1.72 -13.90
N VAL A 100 7.98 0.72 -14.05
CA VAL A 100 7.82 -0.36 -13.06
C VAL A 100 9.06 -1.23 -12.94
N LEU A 101 9.84 -1.38 -14.02
CA LEU A 101 11.10 -2.11 -14.05
C LEU A 101 12.30 -1.22 -13.71
N VAL A 102 12.31 0.03 -14.18
CA VAL A 102 13.41 0.97 -13.96
C VAL A 102 13.47 1.41 -12.50
N PHE A 103 12.33 1.70 -11.88
CA PHE A 103 12.29 2.15 -10.48
C PHE A 103 12.96 1.21 -9.48
N PRO A 104 12.65 -0.11 -9.44
CA PRO A 104 13.33 -1.02 -8.52
C PRO A 104 14.82 -1.17 -8.84
N LEU A 105 15.23 -1.13 -10.12
CA LEU A 105 16.65 -1.16 -10.50
C LEU A 105 17.40 0.08 -10.03
N VAL A 106 16.80 1.26 -10.18
CA VAL A 106 17.36 2.53 -9.70
C VAL A 106 17.44 2.53 -8.18
N LEU A 107 16.38 2.09 -7.48
CA LEU A 107 16.42 1.94 -6.03
C LEU A 107 17.52 0.98 -5.60
N TRP A 108 17.66 -0.17 -6.26
CA TRP A 108 18.71 -1.12 -5.94
C TRP A 108 20.10 -0.51 -6.12
N GLY A 109 20.34 0.21 -7.22
CA GLY A 109 21.58 0.94 -7.43
C GLY A 109 21.82 2.01 -6.35
N LEU A 110 20.79 2.78 -5.99
CA LEU A 110 20.88 3.79 -4.95
C LEU A 110 21.15 3.19 -3.57
N PHE A 111 20.50 2.08 -3.21
CA PHE A 111 20.79 1.35 -1.97
C PHE A 111 22.20 0.78 -1.96
N GLY A 112 22.71 0.33 -3.11
CA GLY A 112 24.11 -0.10 -3.24
C GLY A 112 25.10 1.05 -2.97
N ILE A 113 24.85 2.23 -3.54
CA ILE A 113 25.73 3.41 -3.38
C ILE A 113 25.59 4.04 -1.98
N SER A 114 24.38 4.08 -1.42
CA SER A 114 24.08 4.67 -0.11
C SER A 114 24.21 3.68 1.05
N GLY A 115 24.62 2.44 0.78
CA GLY A 115 24.68 1.38 1.80
C GLY A 115 25.55 1.74 2.99
N ASP A 116 26.73 2.34 2.75
CA ASP A 116 27.64 2.78 3.82
C ASP A 116 27.08 3.94 4.64
N PHE A 117 26.29 4.81 4.03
CA PHE A 117 25.64 5.92 4.72
C PHE A 117 24.47 5.43 5.58
N LEU A 118 23.63 4.56 5.02
CA LEU A 118 22.50 3.95 5.74
C LEU A 118 22.96 3.04 6.87
N SER A 119 24.06 2.30 6.69
CA SER A 119 24.61 1.45 7.74
C SER A 119 25.11 2.25 8.93
N ARG A 120 25.80 3.39 8.68
CA ARG A 120 26.21 4.32 9.74
C ARG A 120 25.02 4.89 10.49
N GLN A 121 24.00 5.39 9.78
CA GLN A 121 22.76 5.86 10.42
C GLN A 121 22.07 4.76 11.24
N GLY A 122 22.11 3.50 10.77
CA GLY A 122 21.62 2.35 11.52
C GLY A 122 22.41 2.12 12.81
N LEU A 123 23.73 2.22 12.75
CA LEU A 123 24.60 2.13 13.94
C LEU A 123 24.35 3.29 14.91
N ASP A 124 24.09 4.50 14.42
CA ASP A 124 23.76 5.66 15.24
C ASP A 124 22.45 5.45 16.03
N ILE A 125 21.46 4.76 15.45
CA ILE A 125 20.24 4.34 16.16
C ILE A 125 20.57 3.35 17.28
N PHE A 126 21.41 2.35 17.02
CA PHE A 126 21.83 1.38 18.04
C PHE A 126 22.63 2.03 19.16
N GLU A 127 23.48 3.00 18.83
CA GLU A 127 24.24 3.77 19.81
C GLU A 127 23.33 4.68 20.65
N ALA A 128 22.34 5.34 20.03
CA ALA A 128 21.32 6.10 20.76
C ALA A 128 20.48 5.22 21.68
N LEU A 129 20.09 4.02 21.22
CA LEU A 129 19.39 3.04 22.06
C LEU A 129 20.26 2.59 23.24
N ARG A 130 21.55 2.36 23.01
CA ARG A 130 22.51 2.01 24.07
C ARG A 130 22.63 3.13 25.10
N LEU A 131 22.72 4.39 24.66
CA LEU A 131 22.79 5.56 25.54
C LEU A 131 21.47 5.77 26.30
N ALA A 132 20.33 5.60 25.65
CA ALA A 132 19.02 5.65 26.30
C ALA A 132 18.89 4.56 27.36
N TYR A 133 19.39 3.34 27.09
CA TYR A 133 19.43 2.25 28.07
C TYR A 133 20.34 2.56 29.25
N GLN A 134 21.51 3.17 29.02
CA GLN A 134 22.39 3.60 30.12
C GLN A 134 21.77 4.71 30.99
N THR A 135 20.92 5.56 30.39
CA THR A 135 20.33 6.72 31.06
C THR A 135 19.07 6.35 31.83
N HIS A 136 18.15 5.60 31.21
CA HIS A 136 16.84 5.27 31.78
C HIS A 136 16.79 3.88 32.41
N GLY A 137 17.70 2.98 32.01
CA GLY A 137 17.67 1.57 32.42
C GLY A 137 16.41 0.85 31.96
N MET A 138 16.09 -0.25 32.65
CA MET A 138 14.82 -0.97 32.53
C MET A 138 14.25 -1.20 33.94
N PRO A 139 13.76 -0.12 34.59
CA PRO A 139 13.36 -0.17 35.99
C PRO A 139 12.12 -1.06 36.20
N GLU A 140 11.14 -0.99 35.30
CA GLU A 140 9.89 -1.76 35.40
C GLU A 140 10.17 -3.26 35.24
N LEU A 141 11.04 -3.63 34.30
CA LEU A 141 11.48 -5.01 34.11
C LEU A 141 12.30 -5.50 35.31
N ARG A 142 13.17 -4.66 35.87
CA ARG A 142 13.99 -5.02 37.03
C ARG A 142 13.14 -5.20 38.30
N GLU A 143 12.12 -4.37 38.48
CA GLU A 143 11.17 -4.47 39.58
C GLU A 143 10.30 -5.72 39.43
N ALA A 144 9.73 -5.96 38.25
CA ALA A 144 8.97 -7.16 37.93
C ALA A 144 9.80 -8.46 38.07
N ALA A 145 11.07 -8.43 37.66
CA ALA A 145 11.99 -9.56 37.78
C ALA A 145 12.50 -9.80 39.21
N SER A 146 12.52 -8.77 40.07
CA SER A 146 12.89 -8.94 41.48
C SER A 146 11.72 -9.46 42.34
N GLY A 147 10.47 -9.13 41.96
CA GLY A 147 9.27 -9.72 42.54
C GLY A 147 9.01 -11.15 42.09
N ALA A 148 9.41 -11.50 40.87
CA ALA A 148 9.42 -12.88 40.39
C ALA A 148 10.63 -13.62 40.99
N ARG A 149 10.45 -14.45 42.03
CA ARG A 149 11.50 -15.39 42.45
C ARG A 149 11.73 -16.41 41.33
N ILE A 150 12.66 -16.11 40.42
CA ILE A 150 13.10 -16.99 39.31
C ILE A 150 13.98 -18.09 39.91
N ALA A 151 13.37 -18.99 40.67
CA ALA A 151 13.99 -20.24 41.06
C ALA A 151 13.36 -21.35 40.19
N HIS A 152 14.01 -21.64 39.06
CA HIS A 152 13.84 -22.87 38.28
C HIS A 152 12.47 -23.08 37.59
N ALA A 153 11.95 -22.07 36.88
CA ALA A 153 10.82 -22.26 35.98
C ALA A 153 11.26 -22.92 34.65
N GLY A 154 11.44 -24.25 34.65
CA GLY A 154 11.49 -25.03 33.43
C GLY A 154 10.07 -25.30 32.88
N GLY A 155 9.87 -25.19 31.57
CA GLY A 155 8.62 -25.56 30.90
C GLY A 155 7.52 -24.46 30.91
N PRO A 156 6.22 -24.80 31.00
CA PRO A 156 5.08 -23.88 30.84
C PRO A 156 5.12 -22.63 31.72
N ALA A 157 5.78 -22.72 32.88
CA ALA A 157 6.00 -21.59 33.78
C ALA A 157 6.84 -20.48 33.14
N ALA A 158 7.77 -20.79 32.23
CA ALA A 158 8.55 -19.79 31.50
C ALA A 158 7.68 -18.98 30.51
N VAL A 159 6.66 -19.61 29.91
CA VAL A 159 5.71 -18.94 29.02
C VAL A 159 4.80 -18.01 29.81
N ILE A 160 4.33 -18.46 30.99
CA ILE A 160 3.52 -17.63 31.89
C ILE A 160 4.36 -16.46 32.43
N LEU A 161 5.62 -16.71 32.80
CA LEU A 161 6.55 -15.66 33.23
C LEU A 161 6.79 -14.64 32.11
N LEU A 162 6.96 -15.10 30.87
CA LEU A 162 7.09 -14.23 29.70
C LEU A 162 5.84 -13.37 29.52
N ILE A 163 4.63 -13.92 29.63
CA ILE A 163 3.37 -13.17 29.53
C ILE A 163 3.26 -12.11 30.64
N ILE A 164 3.75 -12.42 31.86
CA ILE A 164 3.74 -11.48 33.00
C ILE A 164 4.83 -10.40 32.88
N LEU A 165 5.99 -10.75 32.32
CA LEU A 165 7.10 -9.82 32.09
C LEU A 165 6.92 -9.01 30.79
N LEU A 166 6.01 -9.41 29.91
CA LEU A 166 5.77 -8.73 28.63
C LEU A 166 5.28 -7.29 28.82
N PRO A 167 4.27 -6.99 29.67
CA PRO A 167 3.83 -5.61 29.90
C PRO A 167 4.94 -4.66 30.40
N PRO A 168 5.74 -4.99 31.46
CA PRO A 168 6.84 -4.12 31.87
C PRO A 168 7.96 -4.04 30.83
N LEU A 169 8.26 -5.15 30.12
CA LEU A 169 9.21 -5.13 29.00
C LEU A 169 8.75 -4.18 27.89
N LEU A 170 7.46 -4.21 27.54
CA LEU A 170 6.87 -3.31 26.54
C LEU A 170 6.91 -1.87 27.03
N MET A 171 6.64 -1.62 28.31
CA MET A 171 6.64 -0.28 28.88
C MET A 171 8.04 0.34 28.92
N ASP A 172 9.05 -0.43 29.31
CA ASP A 172 10.46 0.00 29.27
C ASP A 172 10.95 0.16 27.83
N SER A 173 10.58 -0.75 26.93
CA SER A 173 10.89 -0.64 25.50
C SER A 173 10.24 0.61 24.89
N LEU A 174 9.01 0.95 25.28
CA LEU A 174 8.35 2.17 24.84
C LEU A 174 9.10 3.40 25.34
N ARG A 175 9.50 3.43 26.62
CA ARG A 175 10.28 4.55 27.19
C ARG A 175 11.63 4.72 26.49
N LEU A 176 12.29 3.63 26.15
CA LEU A 176 13.56 3.63 25.40
C LEU A 176 13.38 4.12 23.96
N ILE A 177 12.33 3.68 23.27
CA ILE A 177 12.04 4.11 21.89
C ILE A 177 11.57 5.57 21.85
N LEU A 178 10.86 6.02 22.88
CA LEU A 178 10.38 7.39 23.02
C LEU A 178 11.45 8.36 23.57
N ASP A 179 12.67 7.89 23.83
CA ASP A 179 13.76 8.78 24.18
C ASP A 179 14.01 9.79 23.03
N PRO A 180 14.10 11.10 23.30
CA PRO A 180 14.26 12.11 22.26
C PRO A 180 15.48 11.86 21.36
N GLY A 181 16.56 11.27 21.89
CA GLY A 181 17.75 10.92 21.11
C GLY A 181 17.47 9.80 20.11
N VAL A 182 16.77 8.76 20.55
CA VAL A 182 16.38 7.63 19.69
C VAL A 182 15.36 8.07 18.64
N LEU A 183 14.35 8.85 19.03
CA LEU A 183 13.35 9.40 18.11
C LEU A 183 13.99 10.28 17.03
N ARG A 184 14.98 11.10 17.40
CA ARG A 184 15.72 11.92 16.44
C ARG A 184 16.48 11.05 15.45
N GLN A 185 17.21 10.04 15.90
CA GLN A 185 17.94 9.13 15.00
C GLN A 185 16.99 8.34 14.08
N LEU A 186 15.86 7.88 14.60
CA LEU A 186 14.81 7.24 13.81
C LEU A 186 14.23 8.19 12.76
N ALA A 187 14.03 9.47 13.10
CA ALA A 187 13.55 10.48 12.17
C ALA A 187 14.59 10.78 11.08
N GLU A 188 15.88 10.95 11.43
CA GLU A 188 16.97 11.17 10.48
C GLU A 188 17.14 9.98 9.52
N PHE A 189 17.04 8.75 10.03
CA PHE A 189 17.07 7.54 9.21
C PHE A 189 15.86 7.43 8.28
N SER A 190 14.66 7.71 8.79
CA SER A 190 13.43 7.70 7.99
C SER A 190 13.47 8.77 6.90
N LEU A 191 13.99 9.96 7.21
CA LEU A 191 14.20 11.05 6.26
C LEU A 191 15.23 10.65 5.19
N SER A 192 16.31 9.96 5.58
CA SER A 192 17.31 9.43 4.65
C SER A 192 16.72 8.39 3.69
N LEU A 193 15.91 7.46 4.19
CA LEU A 193 15.19 6.50 3.36
C LEU A 193 14.20 7.19 2.42
N ALA A 194 13.44 8.17 2.91
CA ALA A 194 12.52 8.95 2.10
C ALA A 194 13.26 9.74 1.00
N LEU A 195 14.43 10.30 1.32
CA LEU A 195 15.28 11.02 0.37
C LEU A 195 15.81 10.09 -0.73
N ILE A 196 16.30 8.89 -0.36
CA ILE A 196 16.73 7.87 -1.33
C ILE A 196 15.56 7.46 -2.21
N GLY A 197 14.38 7.22 -1.63
CA GLY A 197 13.15 6.94 -2.36
C GLY A 197 12.78 8.05 -3.34
N PHE A 198 12.84 9.31 -2.91
CA PHE A 198 12.56 10.49 -3.73
C PHE A 198 13.55 10.64 -4.89
N ILE A 199 14.85 10.51 -4.62
CA ILE A 199 15.90 10.54 -5.65
C ILE A 199 15.68 9.39 -6.64
N GLY A 200 15.34 8.20 -6.14
CA GLY A 200 15.01 7.04 -6.97
C GLY A 200 13.82 7.30 -7.88
N LEU A 201 12.76 7.91 -7.37
CA LEU A 201 11.59 8.32 -8.16
C LEU A 201 11.98 9.35 -9.23
N LEU A 202 12.77 10.36 -8.85
CA LEU A 202 13.22 11.42 -9.76
C LEU A 202 14.05 10.85 -10.92
N VAL A 203 15.06 10.04 -10.61
CA VAL A 203 15.93 9.42 -11.63
C VAL A 203 15.13 8.48 -12.52
N SER A 204 14.23 7.68 -11.94
CA SER A 204 13.38 6.76 -12.69
C SER A 204 12.41 7.50 -13.60
N ALA A 205 11.85 8.61 -13.13
CA ALA A 205 10.99 9.48 -13.92
C ALA A 205 11.77 10.10 -15.08
N LEU A 206 13.00 10.59 -14.86
CA LEU A 206 13.86 11.14 -15.91
C LEU A 206 14.18 10.09 -16.98
N ILE A 207 14.63 8.90 -16.58
CA ILE A 207 14.96 7.80 -17.51
C ILE A 207 13.71 7.34 -18.27
N SER A 208 12.57 7.24 -17.60
CA SER A 208 11.32 6.76 -18.20
C SER A 208 10.60 7.81 -19.02
N SER A 209 10.86 9.10 -18.80
CA SER A 209 10.15 10.20 -19.47
C SER A 209 10.31 10.15 -20.98
N ILE A 210 11.52 9.94 -21.49
CA ILE A 210 11.83 9.92 -22.93
C ILE A 210 11.05 8.82 -23.67
N PRO A 211 11.14 7.53 -23.29
CA PRO A 211 10.37 6.49 -23.96
C PRO A 211 8.86 6.64 -23.79
N LEU A 212 8.39 7.07 -22.60
CA LEU A 212 6.97 7.31 -22.35
C LEU A 212 6.41 8.45 -23.22
N LEU A 213 7.16 9.54 -23.38
CA LEU A 213 6.74 10.68 -24.20
C LEU A 213 6.67 10.27 -25.68
N ARG A 214 7.67 9.52 -26.18
CA ARG A 214 7.66 8.98 -27.54
C ARG A 214 6.46 8.04 -27.78
N ALA A 215 6.20 7.13 -26.83
CA ALA A 215 5.07 6.21 -26.91
C ALA A 215 3.72 6.94 -26.89
N PHE A 216 3.59 7.94 -26.01
CA PHE A 216 2.41 8.80 -25.91
C PHE A 216 2.13 9.51 -27.23
N TRP A 217 3.13 10.20 -27.79
CA TRP A 217 2.98 10.93 -29.06
C TRP A 217 2.61 10.00 -30.22
N LYS A 218 3.28 8.83 -30.33
CA LYS A 218 2.98 7.84 -31.37
C LYS A 218 1.53 7.36 -31.29
N ARG A 219 1.04 7.06 -30.08
CA ARG A 219 -0.34 6.61 -29.86
C ARG A 219 -1.37 7.73 -30.04
N LEU A 220 -1.07 8.94 -29.57
CA LEU A 220 -1.95 10.09 -29.74
C LEU A 220 -2.13 10.43 -31.22
N LYS A 221 -1.04 10.39 -32.00
CA LYS A 221 -1.07 10.61 -33.45
C LYS A 221 -1.92 9.55 -34.16
N ALA A 222 -1.68 8.27 -33.85
CA ALA A 222 -2.46 7.16 -34.43
C ALA A 222 -3.96 7.27 -34.10
N ARG A 223 -4.33 7.64 -32.86
CA ARG A 223 -5.73 7.86 -32.48
C ARG A 223 -6.34 9.05 -33.23
N ARG A 224 -5.62 10.15 -33.35
CA ARG A 224 -6.08 11.34 -34.09
C ARG A 224 -6.30 11.05 -35.57
N GLU A 225 -5.41 10.27 -36.20
CA GLU A 225 -5.55 9.84 -37.59
C GLU A 225 -6.77 8.92 -37.76
N ALA A 226 -6.96 7.95 -36.86
CA ALA A 226 -8.14 7.08 -36.88
C ALA A 226 -9.46 7.88 -36.79
N TYR A 227 -9.53 8.93 -35.98
CA TYR A 227 -10.70 9.81 -35.92
C TYR A 227 -10.89 10.68 -37.16
N ARG A 228 -9.81 11.03 -37.88
CA ARG A 228 -9.89 11.81 -39.12
C ARG A 228 -10.44 10.98 -40.28
N HIS A 229 -10.18 9.67 -40.28
CA HIS A 229 -10.62 8.73 -41.30
C HIS A 229 -11.89 7.96 -40.93
N ALA A 230 -12.36 8.07 -39.69
CA ALA A 230 -13.66 7.52 -39.31
C ALA A 230 -14.76 8.22 -40.14
N PRO A 231 -15.53 7.48 -40.95
CA PRO A 231 -16.61 8.08 -41.72
C PRO A 231 -17.54 8.79 -40.75
N ILE A 232 -17.78 10.07 -41.01
CA ILE A 232 -18.75 10.85 -40.25
C ILE A 232 -20.10 10.27 -40.62
N PHE A 233 -20.55 9.25 -39.88
CA PHE A 233 -21.95 8.91 -39.79
C PHE A 233 -22.62 10.08 -39.05
N HIS A 234 -22.78 11.18 -39.78
CA HIS A 234 -23.92 12.04 -39.58
C HIS A 234 -25.11 11.13 -39.85
N GLU A 235 -25.64 10.51 -38.79
CA GLU A 235 -27.07 10.30 -38.70
C GLU A 235 -27.68 11.65 -39.07
N LYS A 236 -28.11 11.77 -40.34
CA LYS A 236 -29.16 12.72 -40.66
C LYS A 236 -30.24 12.40 -39.62
N PRO A 237 -30.73 13.38 -38.83
CA PRO A 237 -32.07 13.20 -38.30
C PRO A 237 -32.91 12.98 -39.55
N THR A 238 -33.36 11.74 -39.75
CA THR A 238 -34.46 11.45 -40.64
C THR A 238 -35.56 12.35 -40.12
N SER A 239 -35.71 13.49 -40.81
CA SER A 239 -36.87 14.33 -40.68
C SER A 239 -38.04 13.39 -40.81
N LEU A 240 -38.75 13.20 -39.70
CA LEU A 240 -40.11 12.71 -39.69
C LEU A 240 -40.96 13.79 -40.36
N ASP A 241 -40.71 14.01 -41.65
CA ASP A 241 -41.74 14.37 -42.60
C ASP A 241 -42.26 13.03 -43.10
N GLU A 242 -43.39 12.58 -42.54
CA GLU A 242 -44.56 12.23 -43.33
C GLU A 242 -45.70 11.74 -42.42
N LYS A 243 -46.72 12.60 -42.36
CA LYS A 243 -48.16 12.35 -42.18
C LYS A 243 -48.72 12.19 -40.76
#